data_AF-A0A1Y2IEQ4-F1
#
_entry.id   AF-A0A1Y2IEQ4-F1
#
_cell.length_a   1.000
_cell.length_b   1.000
_cell.length_c   1.000
_cell.angle_alpha   90.00
_cell.angle_beta   90.00
_cell.angle_gamma   90.00
#
_symmetry.space_group_name_H-M   'P 1'
#
loop_
_entity.id
_entity.type
_entity.pdbx_description
1 polymer ?
#
loop_
_entity_poly.entity_id
_entity_poly.type
_entity_poly.pdbx_seq_one_letter_code
_entity_poly.pdbx_strand_id
1 'polypeptide(L)'
;MNHAQTILSRLAEANPSAAIPALMVLGADVLNRAQSVPGASPLTIGWPGLLVGLLARNRTSAPVELPCTVINTKSGYARTNRSPILEHLLRSHGSDPSRGGLAMTFLYTSERPGRPTGDAVSSAALSAIAMQLAVAGILPILGVGSSDAAAVTAVGTFLTNAAGFILRRQQQKELRSARAVPEKRRDVVCITSGNGSSEAVVVVSEGGGVRIEDLAAGRASGLGVAATAGIVVLLFLWTGLLALTTTLGSVDAWLVLAQCAIGAAHTVFAAKTWRSGAALGFWFAEEKKKVVRAEKVMEALMKAEEFEPGVGSTLLPIYFPGKLRPEEELWWAERKQAPKAV
;
A
#
# COMPACT_ATOMS: atom_id res chain seq x y z
N MET A 1 21.20 16.58 36.77
CA MET A 1 20.54 17.78 36.20
C MET A 1 21.37 18.49 35.12
N ASN A 2 22.70 18.48 35.15
CA ASN A 2 23.53 19.24 34.20
C ASN A 2 23.51 18.72 32.75
N HIS A 3 23.54 17.42 32.49
CA HIS A 3 23.63 16.91 31.11
C HIS A 3 22.41 17.23 30.23
N ALA A 4 21.20 17.17 30.77
CA ALA A 4 19.99 17.53 30.02
C ALA A 4 19.98 19.02 29.66
N GLN A 5 20.41 19.90 30.57
CA GLN A 5 20.52 21.33 30.31
C GLN A 5 21.61 21.65 29.28
N THR A 6 22.75 20.96 29.31
CA THR A 6 23.82 21.13 28.31
C THR A 6 23.40 20.63 26.92
N ILE A 7 22.59 19.58 26.85
CA ILE A 7 22.06 19.08 25.57
C ILE A 7 21.02 20.07 25.02
N LEU A 8 20.11 20.56 25.88
CA LEU A 8 19.11 21.56 25.49
C LEU A 8 19.75 22.88 25.04
N SER A 9 20.83 23.34 25.69
CA SER A 9 21.54 24.55 25.28
C SER A 9 22.23 24.38 23.93
N ARG A 10 22.84 23.23 23.67
CA ARG A 10 23.48 22.92 22.37
C ARG A 10 22.47 22.71 21.24
N LEU A 11 21.29 22.17 21.54
CA LEU A 11 20.19 22.08 20.56
C LEU A 11 19.60 23.47 20.27
N ALA A 12 19.55 24.36 21.25
CA ALA A 12 19.10 25.75 21.05
C ALA A 12 20.09 26.59 20.21
N GLU A 13 21.40 26.31 20.30
CA GLU A 13 22.44 26.93 19.48
C GLU A 13 22.48 26.41 18.04
N ALA A 14 21.99 25.19 17.79
CA ALA A 14 21.89 24.65 16.45
C ALA A 14 20.74 25.33 15.70
N ASN A 15 21.03 25.98 14.57
CA ASN A 15 20.00 26.44 13.64
C ASN A 15 19.60 25.29 12.70
N PRO A 16 18.43 24.66 12.87
CA PRO A 16 18.05 23.51 12.05
C PRO A 16 17.60 23.91 10.64
N SER A 17 17.56 25.21 10.30
CA SER A 17 17.11 25.71 8.99
C SER A 17 17.86 25.07 7.82
N ALA A 18 19.16 24.84 7.98
CA ALA A 18 20.00 24.17 6.99
C ALA A 18 19.83 22.63 6.96
N ALA A 19 19.37 22.03 8.07
CA ALA A 19 19.17 20.59 8.18
C ALA A 19 17.81 20.13 7.61
N ILE A 20 16.79 21.01 7.62
CA ILE A 20 15.44 20.71 7.12
C ILE A 20 15.45 20.21 5.66
N PRO A 21 16.12 20.88 4.70
CA PRO A 21 16.20 20.37 3.32
C PRO A 21 16.86 19.00 3.20
N ALA A 22 17.95 18.76 3.95
CA ALA A 22 18.65 17.49 3.92
C ALA A 22 17.77 16.35 4.45
N LEU A 23 17.08 16.57 5.57
CA LEU A 23 16.12 15.61 6.11
C LEU A 23 15.00 15.32 5.11
N MET A 24 14.43 16.37 4.51
CA MET A 24 13.33 16.29 3.53
C MET A 24 13.66 15.43 2.30
N VAL A 25 14.93 15.35 1.91
CA VAL A 25 15.38 14.51 0.79
C VAL A 25 15.59 13.05 1.23
N LEU A 26 16.14 12.82 2.43
CA LEU A 26 16.54 11.49 2.90
C LEU A 26 15.37 10.62 3.40
N GLY A 27 14.21 11.21 3.74
CA GLY A 27 13.07 10.48 4.33
C GLY A 27 12.18 9.68 3.35
N ALA A 28 12.60 9.46 2.11
CA ALA A 28 11.71 8.96 1.05
C ALA A 28 11.26 7.49 1.21
N ASP A 29 12.04 6.63 1.87
CA ASP A 29 11.77 5.18 1.90
C ASP A 29 10.50 4.82 2.67
N VAL A 30 10.32 5.40 3.86
CA VAL A 30 9.09 5.19 4.67
C VAL A 30 7.88 5.75 3.93
N LEU A 31 8.05 6.87 3.23
CA LEU A 31 7.00 7.50 2.45
C LEU A 31 6.62 6.68 1.20
N ASN A 32 7.59 6.06 0.52
CA ASN A 32 7.33 5.13 -0.59
C ASN A 32 6.38 4.02 -0.14
N ARG A 33 6.67 3.40 1.02
CA ARG A 33 5.83 2.35 1.58
C ARG A 33 4.47 2.87 2.02
N ALA A 34 4.41 4.01 2.70
CA ALA A 34 3.13 4.61 3.13
C ALA A 34 2.23 4.99 1.93
N GLN A 35 2.82 5.41 0.82
CA GLN A 35 2.12 5.83 -0.40
C GLN A 35 1.90 4.69 -1.41
N SER A 36 2.14 3.42 -1.02
CA SER A 36 1.68 2.26 -1.80
C SER A 36 0.16 2.29 -2.01
N VAL A 37 -0.57 2.89 -1.07
CA VAL A 37 -2.00 3.20 -1.16
C VAL A 37 -2.18 4.70 -0.93
N PRO A 38 -2.09 5.52 -1.99
CA PRO A 38 -2.16 6.98 -1.90
C PRO A 38 -3.43 7.50 -1.21
N GLY A 39 -3.26 8.51 -0.36
CA GLY A 39 -4.33 9.17 0.38
C GLY A 39 -3.98 10.62 0.74
N ALA A 40 -4.78 11.23 1.61
CA ALA A 40 -4.37 12.47 2.24
C ALA A 40 -3.09 12.23 3.07
N SER A 41 -2.21 13.22 3.15
CA SER A 41 -0.98 13.10 3.91
C SER A 41 -0.60 14.41 4.58
N PRO A 42 -0.31 14.39 5.90
CA PRO A 42 0.23 15.55 6.61
C PRO A 42 1.56 16.00 6.02
N LEU A 43 1.97 17.23 6.33
CA LEU A 43 3.31 17.70 6.01
C LEU A 43 4.34 16.80 6.70
N THR A 44 5.17 16.13 5.91
CA THR A 44 6.14 15.16 6.40
C THR A 44 7.43 15.25 5.60
N ILE A 45 8.47 14.65 6.18
CA ILE A 45 9.81 14.52 5.61
C ILE A 45 9.78 13.47 4.49
N GLY A 46 10.41 13.72 3.34
CA GLY A 46 10.64 12.70 2.30
C GLY A 46 9.94 12.94 0.96
N TRP A 47 9.04 13.91 0.84
CA TRP A 47 8.27 14.15 -0.40
C TRP A 47 9.15 14.49 -1.62
N PRO A 48 10.12 15.42 -1.54
CA PRO A 48 11.02 15.69 -2.66
C PRO A 48 11.78 14.43 -3.12
N GLY A 49 12.32 13.65 -2.18
CA GLY A 49 13.03 12.41 -2.48
C GLY A 49 12.14 11.36 -3.14
N LEU A 50 10.89 11.22 -2.66
CA LEU A 50 9.89 10.35 -3.28
C LEU A 50 9.64 10.78 -4.73
N LEU A 51 9.33 12.06 -4.97
CA LEU A 51 9.00 12.60 -6.29
C LEU A 51 10.15 12.40 -7.30
N VAL A 52 11.40 12.64 -6.88
CA VAL A 52 12.60 12.33 -7.69
C VAL A 52 12.67 10.84 -8.01
N GLY A 53 12.44 9.97 -7.02
CA GLY A 53 12.40 8.51 -7.22
C GLY A 53 11.32 8.04 -8.19
N LEU A 54 10.17 8.73 -8.26
CA LEU A 54 9.10 8.42 -9.22
C LEU A 54 9.48 8.80 -10.65
N LEU A 55 10.11 9.97 -10.83
CA LEU A 55 10.63 10.38 -12.14
C LEU A 55 11.75 9.45 -12.62
N ALA A 56 12.69 9.12 -11.74
CA ALA A 56 13.81 8.25 -12.07
C ALA A 56 13.36 6.84 -12.49
N ARG A 57 12.34 6.29 -11.81
CA ARG A 57 11.78 4.97 -12.14
C ARG A 57 10.77 5.00 -13.30
N ASN A 58 10.30 6.19 -13.68
CA ASN A 58 9.18 6.40 -14.60
C ASN A 58 7.93 5.56 -14.21
N ARG A 59 7.70 5.38 -12.90
CA ARG A 59 6.61 4.60 -12.32
C ARG A 59 6.08 5.26 -11.05
N THR A 60 4.75 5.22 -10.85
CA THR A 60 4.11 5.75 -9.63
C THR A 60 4.05 4.75 -8.50
N SER A 61 4.08 3.46 -8.82
CA SER A 61 3.81 2.40 -7.86
C SER A 61 5.07 2.12 -7.05
N ALA A 62 4.91 2.04 -5.73
CA ALA A 62 5.97 1.61 -4.84
C ALA A 62 6.54 0.25 -5.29
N PRO A 63 7.85 0.02 -5.12
CA PRO A 63 8.42 -1.30 -5.36
C PRO A 63 7.71 -2.31 -4.46
N VAL A 64 7.38 -3.48 -5.02
CA VAL A 64 6.82 -4.60 -4.28
C VAL A 64 7.91 -5.11 -3.33
N GLU A 65 7.65 -5.10 -2.03
CA GLU A 65 8.63 -5.51 -1.01
C GLU A 65 8.64 -7.04 -0.84
N LEU A 66 7.45 -7.66 -0.89
CA LEU A 66 7.30 -9.10 -0.84
C LEU A 66 6.85 -9.70 -2.17
N PRO A 67 7.64 -10.62 -2.77
CA PRO A 67 7.24 -11.28 -4.00
C PRO A 67 6.04 -12.19 -3.70
N CYS A 68 4.91 -11.92 -4.35
CA CYS A 68 3.79 -12.84 -4.39
C CYS A 68 3.53 -13.28 -5.83
N THR A 69 2.95 -14.46 -5.96
CA THR A 69 2.60 -15.09 -7.22
C THR A 69 1.08 -15.09 -7.34
N VAL A 70 0.59 -14.69 -8.52
CA VAL A 70 -0.82 -14.64 -8.87
C VAL A 70 -1.09 -15.75 -9.86
N ILE A 71 -1.97 -16.68 -9.51
CA ILE A 71 -2.21 -17.90 -10.27
C ILE A 71 -3.69 -17.99 -10.63
N ASN A 72 -4.00 -18.10 -11.92
CA ASN A 72 -5.36 -18.33 -12.37
C ASN A 72 -5.70 -19.82 -12.21
N THR A 73 -6.74 -20.15 -11.45
CA THR A 73 -7.06 -21.55 -11.10
C THR A 73 -7.75 -22.32 -12.22
N LYS A 74 -8.25 -21.62 -13.26
CA LYS A 74 -8.80 -22.26 -14.46
C LYS A 74 -7.72 -22.70 -15.44
N SER A 75 -6.68 -21.88 -15.60
CA SER A 75 -5.60 -22.13 -16.56
C SER A 75 -4.33 -22.72 -15.95
N GLY A 76 -4.15 -22.60 -14.63
CA GLY A 76 -2.91 -22.93 -13.93
C GLY A 76 -1.77 -21.95 -14.18
N TYR A 77 -1.99 -20.87 -14.94
CA TYR A 77 -0.92 -19.94 -15.30
C TYR A 77 -0.55 -19.04 -14.11
N ALA A 78 0.72 -19.11 -13.71
CA ALA A 78 1.30 -18.31 -12.64
C ALA A 78 1.98 -17.05 -13.20
N ARG A 79 1.82 -15.92 -12.50
CA ARG A 79 2.48 -14.64 -12.81
C ARG A 79 3.11 -14.05 -11.56
N THR A 80 4.31 -13.51 -11.69
CA THR A 80 4.93 -12.70 -10.64
C THR A 80 4.17 -11.40 -10.47
N ASN A 81 3.82 -11.06 -9.23
CA ASN A 81 3.17 -9.81 -8.92
C ASN A 81 4.15 -8.62 -9.05
N ARG A 82 3.71 -7.59 -9.77
CA ARG A 82 4.40 -6.29 -9.86
C ARG A 82 3.57 -5.13 -9.32
N SER A 83 2.42 -5.42 -8.72
CA SER A 83 1.51 -4.42 -8.17
C SER A 83 1.55 -4.42 -6.64
N PRO A 84 1.92 -3.31 -5.98
CA PRO A 84 1.92 -3.23 -4.53
C PRO A 84 0.50 -3.38 -3.95
N ILE A 85 -0.55 -3.10 -4.75
CA ILE A 85 -1.94 -3.27 -4.33
C ILE A 85 -2.25 -4.75 -4.00
N LEU A 86 -1.74 -5.69 -4.80
CA LEU A 86 -1.97 -7.12 -4.56
C LEU A 86 -1.14 -7.66 -3.39
N GLU A 87 0.03 -7.08 -3.14
CA GLU A 87 0.80 -7.35 -1.92
C GLU A 87 0.00 -6.91 -0.68
N HIS A 88 -0.53 -5.68 -0.70
CA HIS A 88 -1.40 -5.19 0.37
C HIS A 88 -2.63 -6.08 0.54
N LEU A 89 -3.25 -6.55 -0.55
CA LEU A 89 -4.39 -7.44 -0.48
C LEU A 89 -4.06 -8.77 0.21
N LEU A 90 -2.93 -9.38 -0.15
CA LEU A 90 -2.46 -10.63 0.46
C LEU A 90 -2.25 -10.46 1.96
N ARG A 91 -1.56 -9.39 2.38
CA ARG A 91 -1.24 -9.14 3.79
C ARG A 91 -2.44 -8.69 4.64
N SER A 92 -3.38 -7.95 4.05
CA SER A 92 -4.57 -7.46 4.77
C SER A 92 -5.62 -8.54 4.99
N HIS A 93 -5.71 -9.53 4.10
CA HIS A 93 -6.71 -10.60 4.18
C HIS A 93 -6.10 -11.99 4.41
N GLY A 94 -4.77 -12.04 4.57
CA GLY A 94 -4.07 -13.19 5.11
C GLY A 94 -4.66 -13.58 6.46
N SER A 95 -4.79 -14.88 6.67
CA SER A 95 -5.25 -15.44 7.93
C SER A 95 -4.12 -16.24 8.55
N ASP A 96 -4.05 -16.22 9.88
CA ASP A 96 -3.10 -17.08 10.58
C ASP A 96 -3.49 -18.56 10.40
N PRO A 97 -2.50 -19.44 10.18
CA PRO A 97 -2.72 -20.88 10.18
C PRO A 97 -3.06 -21.37 11.59
N SER A 98 -3.72 -22.53 11.71
CA SER A 98 -4.02 -23.12 13.02
C SER A 98 -2.75 -23.57 13.76
N ARG A 99 -1.87 -24.35 13.12
CA ARG A 99 -0.55 -24.78 13.64
C ARG A 99 0.39 -25.21 12.51
N GLY A 100 1.25 -24.32 12.00
CA GLY A 100 2.26 -24.64 10.98
C GLY A 100 1.73 -25.07 9.60
N GLY A 101 0.41 -25.03 9.40
CA GLY A 101 -0.25 -25.38 8.15
C GLY A 101 -0.53 -24.18 7.24
N LEU A 102 -1.60 -24.27 6.45
CA LEU A 102 -1.99 -23.25 5.47
C LEU A 102 -3.40 -22.73 5.79
N ALA A 103 -3.54 -21.41 5.75
CA ALA A 103 -4.82 -20.72 5.80
C ALA A 103 -5.11 -20.08 4.44
N MET A 104 -6.31 -20.35 3.93
CA MET A 104 -6.80 -19.84 2.66
C MET A 104 -8.03 -18.98 2.89
N THR A 105 -7.93 -17.69 2.55
CA THR A 105 -9.06 -16.75 2.65
C THR A 105 -9.71 -16.61 1.28
N PHE A 106 -10.99 -16.93 1.17
CA PHE A 106 -11.80 -16.75 -0.02
C PHE A 106 -12.51 -15.40 0.04
N LEU A 107 -12.24 -14.54 -0.94
CA LEU A 107 -12.83 -13.22 -1.09
C LEU A 107 -13.67 -13.18 -2.36
N TYR A 108 -14.92 -12.76 -2.25
CA TYR A 108 -15.84 -12.68 -3.38
C TYR A 108 -16.00 -11.23 -3.81
N THR A 109 -15.88 -10.96 -5.11
CA THR A 109 -16.07 -9.62 -5.68
C THR A 109 -17.09 -9.64 -6.81
N SER A 110 -18.04 -8.70 -6.76
CA SER A 110 -19.13 -8.52 -7.73
C SER A 110 -19.12 -7.15 -8.41
N GLU A 111 -18.27 -6.23 -7.95
CA GLU A 111 -18.23 -4.86 -8.44
C GLU A 111 -16.86 -4.46 -8.96
N ARG A 112 -16.84 -3.48 -9.87
CA ARG A 112 -15.58 -2.96 -10.41
C ARG A 112 -14.84 -2.17 -9.32
N PRO A 113 -13.56 -2.49 -9.06
CA PRO A 113 -12.75 -1.69 -8.18
C PRO A 113 -12.53 -0.28 -8.74
N GLY A 114 -12.43 0.72 -7.86
CA GLY A 114 -12.12 2.10 -8.29
C GLY A 114 -12.79 3.23 -7.51
N ARG A 115 -13.45 2.93 -6.39
CA ARG A 115 -13.88 3.94 -5.42
C ARG A 115 -13.37 3.54 -4.04
N PRO A 116 -12.17 3.99 -3.65
CA PRO A 116 -11.65 3.67 -2.33
C PRO A 116 -12.47 4.40 -1.28
N THR A 117 -12.87 3.66 -0.23
CA THR A 117 -13.58 4.21 0.93
C THR A 117 -12.60 4.83 1.93
N GLY A 118 -13.14 5.67 2.81
CA GLY A 118 -12.39 6.16 3.96
C GLY A 118 -12.08 5.02 4.93
N ASP A 119 -10.87 5.02 5.45
CA ASP A 119 -10.41 4.09 6.49
C ASP A 119 -9.76 4.85 7.64
N ALA A 120 -9.38 4.12 8.70
CA ALA A 120 -8.72 4.69 9.87
C ALA A 120 -7.42 5.45 9.50
N VAL A 121 -6.65 4.96 8.51
CA VAL A 121 -5.42 5.62 8.04
C VAL A 121 -5.72 6.97 7.38
N SER A 122 -6.76 7.05 6.56
CA SER A 122 -7.20 8.29 5.93
C SER A 122 -7.77 9.27 6.96
N SER A 123 -8.54 8.79 7.94
CA SER A 123 -9.04 9.62 9.03
C SER A 123 -7.89 10.17 9.89
N ALA A 124 -6.90 9.32 10.22
CA ALA A 124 -5.69 9.74 10.92
C ALA A 124 -4.85 10.75 10.14
N ALA A 125 -4.86 10.68 8.80
CA ALA A 125 -4.18 11.67 7.98
C ALA A 125 -4.88 13.03 8.07
N LEU A 126 -6.20 13.06 8.00
CA LEU A 126 -7.00 14.28 8.12
C LEU A 126 -6.88 14.88 9.52
N SER A 127 -6.87 14.07 10.58
CA SER A 127 -6.65 14.56 11.94
C SER A 127 -5.24 15.13 12.13
N ALA A 128 -4.21 14.48 11.57
CA ALA A 128 -2.85 15.00 11.58
C ALA A 128 -2.74 16.34 10.82
N ILE A 129 -3.34 16.45 9.64
CA ILE A 129 -3.39 17.70 8.87
C ILE A 129 -4.09 18.81 9.67
N ALA A 130 -5.27 18.52 10.24
CA ALA A 130 -6.02 19.48 11.03
C ALA A 130 -5.21 19.94 12.25
N MET A 131 -4.53 19.01 12.93
CA MET A 131 -3.65 19.31 14.06
C MET A 131 -2.47 20.18 13.63
N GLN A 132 -1.79 19.87 12.53
CA GLN A 132 -0.65 20.66 12.04
C GLN A 132 -1.07 22.08 11.69
N LEU A 133 -2.18 22.25 10.97
CA LEU A 133 -2.71 23.57 10.60
C LEU A 133 -3.19 24.36 11.82
N ALA A 134 -3.85 23.71 12.79
CA ALA A 134 -4.29 24.35 14.02
C ALA A 134 -3.10 24.85 14.85
N VAL A 135 -2.09 24.00 15.07
CA VAL A 135 -0.87 24.39 15.80
C VAL A 135 -0.13 25.50 15.06
N ALA A 136 0.02 25.39 13.73
CA ALA A 136 0.67 26.41 12.92
C ALA A 136 -0.06 27.76 12.96
N GLY A 137 -1.40 27.78 13.04
CA GLY A 137 -2.19 29.00 13.13
C GLY A 137 -2.23 29.61 14.53
N ILE A 138 -2.24 28.78 15.58
CA ILE A 138 -2.36 29.25 16.98
C ILE A 138 -1.04 29.79 17.51
N LEU A 139 0.10 29.17 17.18
CA LEU A 139 1.41 29.57 17.73
C LEU A 139 1.77 31.04 17.48
N PRO A 140 1.62 31.60 16.26
CA PRO A 140 1.88 33.02 16.03
C PRO A 140 0.95 33.93 16.84
N ILE A 141 -0.31 33.53 17.06
CA ILE A 141 -1.29 34.30 17.86
C ILE A 141 -0.85 34.34 19.33
N LEU A 142 -0.20 33.29 19.82
CA LEU A 142 0.36 33.21 21.17
C LEU A 142 1.74 33.87 21.30
N GLY A 143 2.25 34.51 20.24
CA GLY A 143 3.57 35.14 20.22
C GLY A 143 4.73 34.15 20.11
N VAL A 144 4.48 32.91 19.72
CA VAL A 144 5.50 31.87 19.51
C VAL A 144 5.74 31.67 18.02
N GLY A 145 6.90 32.12 17.54
CA GLY A 145 7.28 32.04 16.13
C GLY A 145 6.61 33.10 15.25
N SER A 146 7.03 33.17 13.99
CA SER A 146 6.53 34.11 12.99
C SER A 146 5.42 33.50 12.13
N SER A 147 4.75 34.35 11.34
CA SER A 147 3.82 33.93 10.28
C SER A 147 4.49 33.07 9.21
N ASP A 148 5.81 33.09 9.10
CA ASP A 148 6.55 32.39 8.04
C ASP A 148 6.57 30.88 8.30
N ALA A 149 6.69 30.45 9.57
CA ALA A 149 6.56 29.04 9.96
C ALA A 149 5.15 28.50 9.63
N ALA A 150 4.13 29.32 9.85
CA ALA A 150 2.75 28.99 9.53
C ALA A 150 2.54 28.87 8.01
N ALA A 151 3.09 29.82 7.24
CA ALA A 151 3.04 29.81 5.78
C ALA A 151 3.76 28.57 5.19
N VAL A 152 4.95 28.23 5.70
CA VAL A 152 5.69 27.03 5.28
C VAL A 152 4.88 25.76 5.56
N THR A 153 4.22 25.68 6.72
CA THR A 153 3.38 24.52 7.07
C THR A 153 2.16 24.41 6.16
N ALA A 154 1.48 25.53 5.87
CA ALA A 154 0.32 25.56 5.01
C ALA A 154 0.66 25.20 3.55
N VAL A 155 1.71 25.82 3.00
CA VAL A 155 2.20 25.54 1.64
C VAL A 155 2.70 24.10 1.54
N GLY A 156 3.49 23.64 2.50
CA GLY A 156 3.95 22.25 2.54
C GLY A 156 2.80 21.26 2.55
N THR A 157 1.79 21.46 3.41
CA THR A 157 0.58 20.62 3.47
C THR A 157 -0.19 20.64 2.14
N PHE A 158 -0.26 21.78 1.46
CA PHE A 158 -0.86 21.84 0.12
C PHE A 158 -0.07 21.00 -0.89
N LEU A 159 1.26 21.14 -0.91
CA LEU A 159 2.12 20.40 -1.83
C LEU A 159 2.08 18.88 -1.60
N THR A 160 2.05 18.42 -0.34
CA THR A 160 1.93 16.98 -0.02
C THR A 160 0.61 16.40 -0.53
N ASN A 161 -0.50 17.12 -0.34
CA ASN A 161 -1.81 16.66 -0.79
C ASN A 161 -1.98 16.74 -2.31
N ALA A 162 -1.36 17.73 -2.96
CA ALA A 162 -1.29 17.80 -4.43
C ALA A 162 -0.50 16.61 -5.00
N ALA A 163 0.63 16.25 -4.39
CA ALA A 163 1.39 15.05 -4.76
C ALA A 163 0.56 13.77 -4.54
N GLY A 164 -0.06 13.62 -3.36
CA GLY A 164 -0.95 12.49 -3.05
C GLY A 164 -2.12 12.35 -4.03
N PHE A 165 -2.68 13.47 -4.51
CA PHE A 165 -3.74 13.46 -5.52
C PHE A 165 -3.28 12.91 -6.88
N ILE A 166 -2.07 13.26 -7.33
CA ILE A 166 -1.48 12.70 -8.56
C ILE A 166 -1.29 11.19 -8.42
N LEU A 167 -0.71 10.75 -7.29
CA LEU A 167 -0.49 9.33 -7.01
C LEU A 167 -1.82 8.56 -6.97
N ARG A 168 -2.82 9.10 -6.28
CA ARG A 168 -4.16 8.50 -6.20
C ARG A 168 -4.81 8.41 -7.58
N ARG A 169 -4.73 9.46 -8.40
CA ARG A 169 -5.25 9.41 -9.79
C ARG A 169 -4.56 8.35 -10.62
N GLN A 170 -3.25 8.17 -10.47
CA GLN A 170 -2.53 7.14 -11.22
C GLN A 170 -2.86 5.73 -10.74
N GLN A 171 -2.95 5.50 -9.42
CA GLN A 171 -3.43 4.24 -8.86
C GLN A 171 -4.84 3.91 -9.36
N GLN A 172 -5.73 4.91 -9.45
CA GLN A 172 -7.06 4.72 -10.02
C GLN A 172 -7.03 4.36 -11.51
N LYS A 173 -6.08 4.92 -12.28
CA LYS A 173 -5.88 4.50 -13.68
C LYS A 173 -5.37 3.06 -13.75
N GLU A 174 -4.46 2.64 -12.87
CA GLU A 174 -4.01 1.24 -12.79
C GLU A 174 -5.17 0.29 -12.54
N LEU A 175 -5.98 0.55 -11.51
CA LEU A 175 -7.15 -0.26 -11.18
C LEU A 175 -8.15 -0.34 -12.35
N ARG A 176 -8.38 0.78 -13.04
CA ARG A 176 -9.32 0.85 -14.18
C ARG A 176 -8.76 0.28 -15.49
N SER A 177 -7.45 0.17 -15.62
CA SER A 177 -6.80 -0.39 -16.82
C SER A 177 -6.95 -1.91 -16.93
N ALA A 178 -7.12 -2.58 -15.79
CA ALA A 178 -7.29 -4.01 -15.77
C ALA A 178 -8.69 -4.37 -16.29
N ARG A 179 -8.76 -5.40 -17.14
CA ARG A 179 -10.00 -5.74 -17.83
C ARG A 179 -11.04 -6.21 -16.84
N ALA A 180 -12.29 -5.79 -17.06
CA ALA A 180 -13.40 -6.31 -16.29
C ALA A 180 -13.63 -7.80 -16.59
N VAL A 181 -14.08 -8.52 -15.57
CA VAL A 181 -14.60 -9.87 -15.72
C VAL A 181 -16.02 -9.75 -16.29
N PRO A 182 -16.34 -10.36 -17.44
CA PRO A 182 -17.69 -10.34 -18.01
C PRO A 182 -18.72 -10.84 -17.00
N GLU A 183 -19.93 -10.26 -16.99
CA GLU A 183 -21.00 -10.62 -16.03
C GLU A 183 -21.35 -12.12 -16.04
N LYS A 184 -21.24 -12.77 -17.21
CA LYS A 184 -21.52 -14.21 -17.37
C LYS A 184 -20.32 -15.11 -17.09
N ARG A 185 -19.18 -14.57 -16.64
CA ARG A 185 -17.94 -15.32 -16.41
C ARG A 185 -17.53 -15.24 -14.95
N ARG A 186 -17.19 -16.41 -14.42
CA ARG A 186 -16.51 -16.54 -13.11
C ARG A 186 -15.01 -16.62 -13.31
N ASP A 187 -14.24 -15.83 -12.56
CA ASP A 187 -12.78 -15.88 -12.58
C ASP A 187 -12.26 -16.12 -11.17
N VAL A 188 -11.37 -17.09 -11.02
CA VAL A 188 -10.85 -17.50 -9.71
C VAL A 188 -9.34 -17.43 -9.77
N VAL A 189 -8.77 -16.59 -8.90
CA VAL A 189 -7.35 -16.27 -8.90
C VAL A 189 -6.83 -16.42 -7.48
N CYS A 190 -5.73 -17.16 -7.33
CA CYS A 190 -5.03 -17.28 -6.06
C CYS A 190 -3.82 -16.34 -6.01
N ILE A 191 -3.61 -15.72 -4.87
CA ILE A 191 -2.45 -14.90 -4.53
C ILE A 191 -1.76 -15.60 -3.36
N THR A 192 -0.49 -15.95 -3.52
CA THR A 192 0.31 -16.64 -2.50
C THR A 192 1.78 -16.20 -2.59
N SER A 193 2.50 -16.25 -1.46
CA SER A 193 3.95 -16.06 -1.43
C SER A 193 4.73 -17.32 -1.85
N GLY A 194 4.04 -18.45 -2.07
CA GLY A 194 4.62 -19.71 -2.55
C GLY A 194 4.93 -20.71 -1.44
N ASN A 195 5.81 -21.67 -1.74
CA ASN A 195 6.19 -22.68 -0.76
C ASN A 195 6.85 -22.04 0.48
N GLY A 196 6.50 -22.53 1.67
CA GLY A 196 6.94 -21.98 2.95
C GLY A 196 6.06 -20.85 3.50
N SER A 197 5.06 -20.37 2.75
CA SER A 197 4.05 -19.45 3.29
C SER A 197 2.87 -20.19 3.89
N SER A 198 2.39 -19.71 5.03
CA SER A 198 1.19 -20.21 5.71
C SER A 198 -0.10 -19.52 5.28
N GLU A 199 -0.03 -18.57 4.34
CA GLU A 199 -1.17 -17.76 3.91
C GLU A 199 -1.36 -17.80 2.38
N ALA A 200 -2.62 -17.92 1.96
CA ALA A 200 -3.02 -17.67 0.58
C ALA A 200 -4.37 -16.96 0.55
N VAL A 201 -4.54 -16.05 -0.40
CA VAL A 201 -5.81 -15.37 -0.63
C VAL A 201 -6.33 -15.80 -1.98
N VAL A 202 -7.57 -16.29 -2.02
CA VAL A 202 -8.25 -16.67 -3.25
C VAL A 202 -9.31 -15.62 -3.51
N VAL A 203 -9.23 -14.94 -4.63
CA VAL A 203 -10.24 -13.97 -5.05
C VAL A 203 -11.09 -14.59 -6.14
N VAL A 204 -12.38 -14.66 -5.86
CA VAL A 204 -13.43 -15.15 -6.76
C VAL A 204 -14.18 -13.94 -7.27
N SER A 205 -14.12 -13.71 -8.59
CA SER A 205 -14.93 -12.69 -9.26
C SER A 205 -16.13 -13.35 -9.94
N GLU A 206 -17.33 -13.00 -9.48
CA GLU A 206 -18.62 -13.50 -9.98
C GLU A 206 -19.29 -12.45 -10.88
N GLY A 207 -18.63 -12.12 -11.99
CA GLY A 207 -19.05 -11.00 -12.84
C GLY A 207 -18.80 -9.64 -12.18
N GLY A 208 -18.63 -8.59 -12.99
CA GLY A 208 -18.50 -7.22 -12.50
C GLY A 208 -17.16 -6.85 -11.86
N GLY A 209 -16.36 -7.80 -11.39
CA GLY A 209 -15.01 -7.56 -10.88
C GLY A 209 -13.96 -7.29 -11.97
N VAL A 210 -12.68 -7.34 -11.59
CA VAL A 210 -11.53 -7.07 -12.47
C VAL A 210 -10.58 -8.26 -12.49
N ARG A 211 -9.96 -8.51 -13.65
CA ARG A 211 -8.93 -9.55 -13.83
C ARG A 211 -7.66 -9.19 -13.07
N ILE A 212 -7.45 -9.87 -11.95
CA ILE A 212 -6.34 -9.63 -11.03
C ILE A 212 -4.99 -9.89 -11.69
N GLU A 213 -4.93 -10.78 -12.67
CA GLU A 213 -3.72 -11.12 -13.39
C GLU A 213 -3.26 -9.99 -14.33
N ASP A 214 -4.17 -9.10 -14.74
CA ASP A 214 -3.81 -7.88 -15.47
C ASP A 214 -3.21 -6.84 -14.52
N LEU A 215 -3.67 -6.78 -13.27
CA LEU A 215 -3.07 -5.96 -12.20
C LEU A 215 -1.67 -6.49 -11.82
N ALA A 216 -1.53 -7.81 -11.69
CA ALA A 216 -0.26 -8.47 -11.38
C ALA A 216 0.84 -8.14 -12.41
N ALA A 217 0.46 -8.01 -13.68
CA ALA A 217 1.39 -7.65 -14.75
C ALA A 217 1.88 -6.19 -14.69
N GLY A 218 1.22 -5.31 -13.93
CA GLY A 218 1.60 -3.91 -13.77
C GLY A 218 1.49 -3.07 -15.05
N ARG A 219 0.55 -3.40 -15.95
CA ARG A 219 0.45 -2.84 -17.32
C ARG A 219 0.30 -1.32 -17.40
N ALA A 220 -0.23 -0.67 -16.36
CA ALA A 220 -0.50 0.77 -16.33
C ALA A 220 0.36 1.54 -15.30
N SER A 221 1.47 0.93 -14.85
CA SER A 221 2.36 1.52 -13.84
C SER A 221 3.23 2.67 -14.33
N GLY A 222 3.27 2.92 -15.65
CA GLY A 222 4.06 3.99 -16.25
C GLY A 222 3.53 5.39 -15.91
N LEU A 223 4.45 6.32 -15.65
CA LEU A 223 4.12 7.74 -15.49
C LEU A 223 3.58 8.29 -16.82
N GLY A 224 2.33 8.76 -16.84
CA GLY A 224 1.80 9.49 -18.00
C GLY A 224 2.45 10.87 -18.14
N VAL A 225 2.42 11.46 -19.34
CA VAL A 225 2.98 12.79 -19.62
C VAL A 225 2.46 13.86 -18.66
N ALA A 226 1.14 13.88 -18.42
CA ALA A 226 0.53 14.84 -17.50
C ALA A 226 0.95 14.65 -16.03
N ALA A 227 1.13 13.40 -15.60
CA ALA A 227 1.61 13.10 -14.24
C ALA A 227 3.08 13.49 -14.07
N THR A 228 3.89 13.22 -15.10
CA THR A 228 5.32 13.62 -15.16
C THR A 228 5.45 15.14 -15.07
N ALA A 229 4.71 15.88 -15.89
CA ALA A 229 4.70 17.34 -15.84
C ALA A 229 4.24 17.85 -14.46
N GLY A 230 3.20 17.26 -13.88
CA GLY A 230 2.73 17.61 -12.54
C GLY A 230 3.78 17.37 -11.44
N ILE A 231 4.50 16.26 -11.51
CA ILE A 231 5.59 15.96 -10.56
C ILE A 231 6.77 16.92 -10.74
N VAL A 232 7.12 17.26 -11.97
CA VAL A 232 8.17 18.27 -12.25
C VAL A 232 7.78 19.64 -11.67
N VAL A 233 6.55 20.09 -11.88
CA VAL A 233 6.03 21.34 -11.29
C VAL A 233 6.07 21.27 -9.76
N LEU A 234 5.64 20.15 -9.16
CA LEU A 234 5.72 19.96 -7.72
C LEU A 234 7.16 20.03 -7.22
N LEU A 235 8.12 19.42 -7.90
CA LEU A 235 9.54 19.50 -7.54
C LEU A 235 10.05 20.95 -7.56
N PHE A 236 9.71 21.73 -8.58
CA PHE A 236 10.03 23.15 -8.60
C PHE A 236 9.44 23.90 -7.39
N LEU A 237 8.16 23.67 -7.08
CA LEU A 237 7.51 24.29 -5.91
C LEU A 237 8.16 23.84 -4.58
N TRP A 238 8.54 22.56 -4.47
CA TRP A 238 9.27 22.04 -3.32
C TRP A 238 10.64 22.69 -3.18
N THR A 239 11.38 22.90 -4.27
CA THR A 239 12.69 23.60 -4.19
C THR A 239 12.54 25.04 -3.68
N GLY A 240 11.50 25.75 -4.10
CA GLY A 240 11.17 27.07 -3.56
C GLY A 240 10.82 27.04 -2.07
N LEU A 241 9.99 26.08 -1.64
CA LEU A 241 9.65 25.90 -0.23
C LEU A 241 10.88 25.56 0.63
N LEU A 242 11.78 24.71 0.13
CA LEU A 242 13.02 24.37 0.82
C LEU A 242 13.97 25.57 0.89
N ALA A 243 14.08 26.38 -0.17
CA ALA A 243 14.86 27.62 -0.13
C ALA A 243 14.32 28.57 0.96
N LEU A 244 13.00 28.74 1.06
CA LEU A 244 12.35 29.52 2.12
C LEU A 244 12.65 28.97 3.53
N THR A 245 12.79 27.65 3.69
CA THR A 245 13.13 27.08 5.02
C THR A 245 14.52 27.47 5.49
N THR A 246 15.45 27.78 4.58
CA THR A 246 16.82 28.19 4.94
C THR A 246 16.88 29.62 5.49
N THR A 247 15.90 30.46 5.17
CA THR A 247 15.81 31.85 5.65
C THR A 247 15.07 31.97 6.97
N LEU A 248 14.54 30.88 7.52
CA LEU A 248 13.81 30.87 8.79
C LEU A 248 14.75 31.14 9.97
N GLY A 249 14.26 31.90 10.95
CA GLY A 249 14.90 32.02 12.25
C GLY A 249 14.92 30.69 13.00
N SER A 250 15.80 30.55 14.00
CA SER A 250 16.00 29.28 14.71
C SER A 250 14.70 28.75 15.34
N VAL A 251 13.87 29.62 15.92
CA VAL A 251 12.58 29.24 16.53
C VAL A 251 11.64 28.67 15.48
N ASP A 252 11.47 29.37 14.37
CA ASP A 252 10.57 28.96 13.28
C ASP A 252 11.03 27.65 12.61
N ALA A 253 12.33 27.48 12.45
CA ALA A 253 12.90 26.25 11.92
C ALA A 253 12.63 25.05 12.84
N TRP A 254 12.73 25.22 14.16
CA TRP A 254 12.34 24.19 15.14
C TRP A 254 10.83 23.88 15.10
N LEU A 255 9.99 24.90 14.94
CA LEU A 255 8.54 24.71 14.79
C LEU A 255 8.21 23.90 13.53
N VAL A 256 8.77 24.26 12.39
CA VAL A 256 8.59 23.52 11.13
C VAL A 256 9.10 22.09 11.27
N LEU A 257 10.25 21.87 11.91
CA LEU A 257 10.78 20.54 12.15
C LEU A 257 9.86 19.70 13.05
N ALA A 258 9.29 20.28 14.10
CA ALA A 258 8.30 19.61 14.95
C ALA A 258 7.02 19.25 14.18
N GLN A 259 6.54 20.13 13.31
CA GLN A 259 5.41 19.84 12.41
C GLN A 259 5.73 18.66 11.48
N CYS A 260 6.93 18.65 10.90
CA CYS A 260 7.37 17.57 10.03
C CYS A 260 7.51 16.24 10.79
N ALA A 261 7.91 16.26 12.05
CA ALA A 261 7.99 15.07 12.90
C ALA A 261 6.61 14.46 13.18
N ILE A 262 5.57 15.29 13.37
CA ILE A 262 4.18 14.82 13.48
C ILE A 262 3.76 14.09 12.21
N GLY A 263 4.05 14.66 11.04
CA GLY A 263 3.76 14.00 9.76
C GLY A 263 4.56 12.72 9.55
N ALA A 264 5.82 12.69 10.00
CA ALA A 264 6.65 11.49 9.93
C ALA A 264 6.06 10.36 10.80
N ALA A 265 5.54 10.67 11.99
CA ALA A 265 4.86 9.71 12.84
C ALA A 265 3.61 9.12 12.15
N HIS A 266 2.79 9.95 11.49
CA HIS A 266 1.66 9.46 10.67
C HIS A 266 2.15 8.60 9.51
N THR A 267 3.23 8.98 8.84
CA THR A 267 3.80 8.24 7.71
C THR A 267 4.26 6.84 8.14
N VAL A 268 4.92 6.73 9.29
CA VAL A 268 5.31 5.42 9.88
C VAL A 268 4.09 4.60 10.23
N PHE A 269 3.06 5.22 10.82
CA PHE A 269 1.78 4.56 11.11
C PHE A 269 1.11 4.01 9.84
N ALA A 270 1.05 4.82 8.78
CA ALA A 270 0.50 4.43 7.48
C ALA A 270 1.31 3.30 6.83
N ALA A 271 2.64 3.35 6.88
CA ALA A 271 3.52 2.32 6.32
C ALA A 271 3.40 0.95 7.03
N LYS A 272 3.09 0.97 8.34
CA LYS A 272 2.90 -0.25 9.15
C LYS A 272 1.50 -0.84 9.03
N THR A 273 0.51 -0.03 8.68
CA THR A 273 -0.89 -0.44 8.72
C THR A 273 -1.33 -1.03 7.38
N TRP A 274 -1.72 -2.30 7.38
CA TRP A 274 -2.35 -2.92 6.22
C TRP A 274 -3.79 -2.39 6.06
N ARG A 275 -4.10 -1.86 4.88
CA ARG A 275 -5.39 -1.22 4.59
C ARG A 275 -6.40 -2.27 4.11
N SER A 276 -7.68 -2.03 4.37
CA SER A 276 -8.77 -2.92 3.96
C SER A 276 -8.92 -2.97 2.43
N GLY A 277 -9.58 -4.02 1.92
CA GLY A 277 -9.87 -4.16 0.50
C GLY A 277 -10.59 -2.94 -0.07
N ALA A 278 -11.55 -2.42 0.69
CA ALA A 278 -12.32 -1.24 0.32
C ALA A 278 -11.45 0.03 0.21
N ALA A 279 -10.44 0.20 1.05
CA ALA A 279 -9.48 1.31 0.94
C ALA A 279 -8.53 1.16 -0.26
N LEU A 280 -8.23 -0.09 -0.68
CA LEU A 280 -7.55 -0.39 -1.94
C LEU A 280 -8.46 -0.17 -3.17
N GLY A 281 -9.76 0.01 -2.95
CA GLY A 281 -10.78 0.18 -3.97
C GLY A 281 -11.44 -1.12 -4.40
N PHE A 282 -11.15 -2.26 -3.78
CA PHE A 282 -11.85 -3.53 -3.98
C PHE A 282 -13.06 -3.65 -3.06
N TRP A 283 -14.21 -3.97 -3.63
CA TRP A 283 -15.42 -4.25 -2.88
C TRP A 283 -15.57 -5.76 -2.79
N PHE A 284 -15.39 -6.28 -1.58
CA PHE A 284 -15.60 -7.68 -1.25
C PHE A 284 -16.95 -7.84 -0.55
N ALA A 285 -17.68 -8.87 -0.93
CA ALA A 285 -18.88 -9.30 -0.20
C ALA A 285 -18.42 -10.00 1.10
N GLU A 286 -18.23 -9.22 2.17
CA GLU A 286 -17.75 -9.73 3.46
C GLU A 286 -18.67 -10.82 4.02
N GLU A 287 -19.98 -10.78 3.75
CA GLU A 287 -20.91 -11.86 4.10
C GLU A 287 -20.59 -13.22 3.45
N LYS A 288 -19.90 -13.24 2.31
CA LYS A 288 -19.46 -14.47 1.63
C LYS A 288 -18.03 -14.88 1.99
N LYS A 289 -17.32 -14.09 2.78
CA LYS A 289 -15.93 -14.38 3.14
C LYS A 289 -15.84 -15.68 3.91
N LYS A 290 -15.01 -16.60 3.42
CA LYS A 290 -14.76 -17.88 4.09
C LYS A 290 -13.28 -18.09 4.26
N VAL A 291 -12.88 -18.59 5.43
CA VAL A 291 -11.49 -18.95 5.70
C VAL A 291 -11.40 -20.46 5.91
N VAL A 292 -10.61 -21.12 5.08
CA VAL A 292 -10.27 -22.53 5.23
C VAL A 292 -8.92 -22.62 5.93
N ARG A 293 -8.87 -23.30 7.08
CA ARG A 293 -7.64 -23.52 7.85
C ARG A 293 -7.44 -25.01 8.08
N ALA A 294 -6.20 -25.46 7.97
CA ALA A 294 -5.81 -26.79 8.42
C ALA A 294 -4.39 -26.78 8.99
N GLU A 295 -4.10 -27.75 9.85
CA GLU A 295 -2.76 -27.94 10.43
C GLU A 295 -1.77 -28.49 9.41
N LYS A 296 -2.26 -29.21 8.40
CA LYS A 296 -1.46 -29.73 7.28
C LYS A 296 -1.78 -28.97 6.00
N VAL A 297 -0.75 -28.57 5.27
CA VAL A 297 -0.89 -27.87 3.98
C VAL A 297 -1.71 -28.72 3.00
N MET A 298 -1.45 -30.03 2.92
CA MET A 298 -2.22 -30.93 2.04
C MET A 298 -3.72 -30.93 2.37
N GLU A 299 -4.06 -31.01 3.66
CA GLU A 299 -5.44 -31.00 4.12
C GLU A 299 -6.13 -29.66 3.81
N ALA A 300 -5.41 -28.53 3.94
CA ALA A 300 -5.91 -27.23 3.55
C ALA A 300 -6.20 -27.16 2.04
N LEU A 301 -5.31 -27.71 1.20
CA LEU A 301 -5.50 -27.79 -0.25
C LEU A 301 -6.69 -28.68 -0.61
N MET A 302 -6.85 -29.82 0.07
CA MET A 302 -7.98 -30.72 -0.15
C MET A 302 -9.31 -30.05 0.22
N LYS A 303 -9.38 -29.39 1.39
CA LYS A 303 -10.56 -28.61 1.82
C LYS A 303 -10.84 -27.41 0.90
N ALA A 304 -9.80 -26.77 0.38
CA ALA A 304 -9.95 -25.69 -0.58
C ALA A 304 -10.52 -26.19 -1.92
N GLU A 305 -10.10 -27.38 -2.38
CA GLU A 305 -10.66 -28.03 -3.58
C GLU A 305 -12.13 -28.46 -3.37
N GLU A 306 -12.52 -28.87 -2.15
CA GLU A 306 -13.92 -29.15 -1.82
C GLU A 306 -14.78 -27.91 -1.85
N PHE A 307 -14.22 -26.78 -1.41
CA PHE A 307 -14.96 -25.53 -1.36
C PHE A 307 -15.04 -24.86 -2.73
N GLU A 308 -13.92 -24.78 -3.45
CA GLU A 308 -13.81 -24.18 -4.77
C GLU A 308 -13.00 -25.11 -5.69
N PRO A 309 -13.68 -25.83 -6.61
CA PRO A 309 -13.03 -26.73 -7.54
C PRO A 309 -11.95 -26.04 -8.37
N GLY A 310 -10.80 -26.68 -8.52
CA GLY A 310 -9.64 -26.17 -9.25
C GLY A 310 -8.64 -25.36 -8.43
N VAL A 311 -9.00 -24.90 -7.22
CA VAL A 311 -8.11 -24.09 -6.38
C VAL A 311 -6.99 -24.93 -5.79
N GLY A 312 -7.32 -26.03 -5.11
CA GLY A 312 -6.34 -26.89 -4.44
C GLY A 312 -5.41 -27.57 -5.43
N SER A 313 -5.96 -28.09 -6.53
CA SER A 313 -5.21 -28.75 -7.59
C SER A 313 -4.21 -27.84 -8.31
N THR A 314 -4.54 -26.55 -8.47
CA THR A 314 -3.64 -25.55 -9.06
C THR A 314 -2.49 -25.18 -8.12
N LEU A 315 -2.75 -25.15 -6.81
CA LEU A 315 -1.76 -24.78 -5.80
C LEU A 315 -0.86 -25.95 -5.37
N LEU A 316 -1.32 -27.18 -5.57
CA LEU A 316 -0.60 -28.41 -5.25
C LEU A 316 0.87 -28.41 -5.73
N PRO A 317 1.20 -28.15 -7.01
CA PRO A 317 2.59 -28.14 -7.46
C PRO A 317 3.44 -27.00 -6.89
N ILE A 318 2.80 -25.94 -6.35
CA ILE A 318 3.49 -24.77 -5.80
C ILE A 318 3.95 -25.04 -4.37
N TYR A 319 3.09 -25.65 -3.55
CA TYR A 319 3.42 -26.00 -2.17
C TYR A 319 4.15 -27.35 -2.05
N PHE A 320 3.87 -28.28 -2.96
CA PHE A 320 4.46 -29.61 -3.00
C PHE A 320 5.07 -29.89 -4.38
N PRO A 321 6.27 -29.35 -4.66
CA PRO A 321 6.99 -29.65 -5.91
C PRO A 321 7.58 -31.08 -5.96
N GLY A 322 7.51 -31.81 -4.84
CA GLY A 322 8.03 -33.17 -4.71
C GLY A 322 7.00 -34.27 -5.02
N LYS A 323 7.37 -35.52 -4.74
CA LYS A 323 6.45 -36.66 -4.84
C LYS A 323 5.43 -36.61 -3.71
N LEU A 324 4.19 -36.91 -4.05
CA LEU A 324 3.09 -37.02 -3.11
C LEU A 324 3.08 -38.41 -2.47
N ARG A 325 2.37 -38.55 -1.36
CA ARG A 325 2.15 -39.88 -0.78
C ARG A 325 1.16 -40.66 -1.66
N PRO A 326 1.27 -42.00 -1.73
CA PRO A 326 0.35 -42.81 -2.55
C PRO A 326 -1.13 -42.55 -2.24
N GLU A 327 -1.47 -42.35 -0.96
CA GLU A 327 -2.82 -42.01 -0.49
C GLU A 327 -3.32 -40.65 -1.01
N GLU A 328 -2.44 -39.65 -1.10
CA GLU A 328 -2.75 -38.32 -1.62
C GLU A 328 -2.87 -38.35 -3.14
N GLU A 329 -2.00 -39.11 -3.82
CA GLU A 329 -2.06 -39.29 -5.28
C GLU A 329 -3.38 -39.90 -5.73
N LEU A 330 -3.85 -40.94 -5.02
CA LEU A 330 -5.15 -41.57 -5.29
C LEU A 330 -6.29 -40.55 -5.14
N TRP A 331 -6.30 -39.78 -4.05
CA TRP A 331 -7.32 -38.76 -3.81
C TRP A 331 -7.36 -37.68 -4.91
N TRP A 332 -6.20 -37.19 -5.35
CA TRP A 332 -6.12 -36.21 -6.44
C TRP A 332 -6.44 -36.82 -7.80
N ALA A 333 -6.12 -38.10 -8.04
CA ALA A 333 -6.45 -38.80 -9.27
C ALA A 333 -7.96 -39.00 -9.44
N GLU A 334 -8.66 -39.39 -8.36
CA GLU A 334 -10.12 -39.53 -8.35
C GLU A 334 -10.82 -38.21 -8.71
N ARG A 335 -10.37 -37.09 -8.15
CA ARG A 335 -10.96 -35.77 -8.46
C ARG A 335 -10.60 -35.20 -9.81
N LYS A 336 -9.44 -35.56 -10.39
CA LYS A 336 -9.13 -35.22 -11.78
C LYS A 336 -10.09 -35.91 -12.77
N GLN A 337 -10.63 -37.08 -12.41
CA GLN A 337 -11.56 -37.84 -13.24
C GLN A 337 -13.03 -37.43 -13.03
N ALA A 338 -13.36 -36.79 -11.90
CA ALA A 338 -14.68 -36.23 -11.68
C ALA A 338 -14.95 -35.06 -12.67
N PRO A 339 -16.12 -35.01 -13.33
CA PRO A 339 -16.44 -33.92 -14.26
C PRO A 339 -16.44 -32.58 -13.51
N LYS A 340 -15.66 -31.61 -14.01
CA LYS A 340 -15.66 -30.24 -13.47
C LYS A 340 -17.05 -29.66 -13.64
N ALA A 341 -17.75 -29.39 -12.54
CA ALA A 341 -19.01 -28.66 -12.57
C ALA A 341 -18.78 -27.30 -13.26
N VAL A 342 -19.52 -27.09 -14.35
CA VAL A 342 -19.44 -25.91 -15.24
C VAL A 342 -19.94 -24.66 -14.52
#